data_AF-C6J4Q7-F1
#
_entry.id   AF-C6J4Q7-F1
#
_cell.length_a   1.000
_cell.length_b   1.000
_cell.length_c   1.000
_cell.angle_alpha   90.00
_cell.angle_beta   90.00
_cell.angle_gamma   90.00
#
_symmetry.space_group_name_H-M   'P 1'
#
loop_
_entity.id
_entity.type
_entity.pdbx_description
1 polymer ?
#
loop_
_entity_poly.entity_id
_entity_poly.type
_entity_poly.pdbx_seq_one_letter_code
_entity_poly.pdbx_strand_id
1 'polypeptide(L)'
;MAIKGQRFKSYSEELKLEAIRLYSEAKWTYWQINEHLGIQDKDRMKRWMRKYREQGEFGLLDQRGRRKEYVDQDRYTKQLQRENEMLKKCLEIWKQEVKNKGMHPFGKPHKGTTSAVCASCLVSPQVDTTLI
;
A
#
# COMPACT_ATOMS: atom_id res chain seq x y z
N MET A 1 38.12 -16.52 -5.39
CA MET A 1 39.15 -15.66 -4.77
C MET A 1 39.18 -14.32 -5.51
N ALA A 2 39.19 -13.19 -4.82
CA ALA A 2 39.40 -11.89 -5.46
C ALA A 2 40.90 -11.64 -5.62
N ILE A 3 41.32 -11.15 -6.79
CA ILE A 3 42.74 -10.88 -7.08
C ILE A 3 43.06 -9.46 -6.59
N LYS A 4 44.17 -9.29 -5.87
CA LYS A 4 44.61 -7.97 -5.38
C LYS A 4 44.77 -7.01 -6.57
N GLY A 5 44.13 -5.84 -6.51
CA GLY A 5 44.14 -4.85 -7.59
C GLY A 5 43.01 -5.02 -8.63
N GLN A 6 42.18 -6.06 -8.54
CA GLN A 6 41.03 -6.20 -9.41
C GLN A 6 40.03 -5.05 -9.20
N ARG A 7 39.70 -4.36 -10.28
CA ARG A 7 38.65 -3.33 -10.29
C ARG A 7 37.33 -3.95 -10.74
N PHE A 8 36.29 -3.77 -9.94
CA PHE A 8 34.94 -4.21 -10.29
C PHE A 8 34.16 -3.05 -10.90
N LYS A 9 33.50 -3.30 -12.03
CA LYS A 9 32.52 -2.36 -12.58
C LYS A 9 31.30 -2.30 -11.67
N SER A 10 30.93 -1.09 -11.28
CA SER A 10 29.67 -0.80 -10.60
C SER A 10 28.63 -0.41 -11.63
N TYR A 11 27.42 -0.91 -11.47
CA TYR A 11 26.28 -0.60 -12.33
C TYR A 11 25.21 0.09 -11.48
N SER A 12 24.61 1.15 -12.03
CA SER A 12 23.49 1.84 -11.40
C SER A 12 22.31 0.89 -11.22
N GLU A 13 21.43 1.22 -10.27
CA GLU A 13 20.22 0.45 -10.03
C GLU A 13 19.26 0.51 -11.23
N GLU A 14 19.09 1.70 -11.81
CA GLU A 14 18.28 1.93 -13.01
C GLU A 14 18.67 0.99 -14.15
N LEU A 15 19.97 0.84 -14.42
CA LEU A 15 20.47 -0.03 -15.47
C LEU A 15 20.16 -1.51 -15.18
N LYS A 16 20.25 -1.93 -13.92
CA LYS A 16 19.89 -3.31 -13.52
C LYS A 16 18.40 -3.57 -13.71
N LEU A 17 17.55 -2.60 -13.35
CA LEU A 17 16.10 -2.72 -13.50
C LEU A 17 15.71 -2.77 -14.98
N GLU A 18 16.31 -1.91 -15.81
CA GLU A 18 16.07 -1.93 -17.25
C GLU A 18 16.48 -3.27 -17.88
N ALA A 19 17.59 -3.86 -17.43
CA ALA A 19 18.00 -5.20 -17.88
C ALA A 19 16.92 -6.27 -17.58
N ILE A 20 16.27 -6.18 -16.41
CA ILE A 20 15.21 -7.13 -16.03
C ILE A 20 13.92 -6.87 -16.79
N ARG A 21 13.60 -5.60 -17.05
CA ARG A 21 12.48 -5.21 -17.89
C ARG A 21 12.62 -5.76 -19.31
N LEU A 22 13.78 -5.58 -19.95
CA LEU A 22 14.07 -6.11 -21.29
C LEU A 22 13.94 -7.64 -21.35
N TYR A 23 14.37 -8.34 -20.30
CA TYR A 23 14.18 -9.79 -20.21
C TYR A 23 12.71 -10.18 -20.05
N SER A 24 11.97 -9.48 -19.18
CA SER A 24 10.62 -9.89 -18.75
C SER A 24 9.54 -9.47 -19.76
N GLU A 25 9.60 -8.25 -20.25
CA GLU A 25 8.63 -7.64 -21.17
C GLU A 25 9.00 -7.93 -22.62
N ALA A 26 10.21 -7.55 -23.03
CA ALA A 26 10.65 -7.67 -24.42
C ALA A 26 11.13 -9.09 -24.79
N LYS A 27 11.27 -9.99 -23.80
CA LYS A 27 11.75 -11.38 -23.97
C LYS A 27 13.14 -11.49 -24.60
N TRP A 28 14.01 -10.51 -24.36
CA TRP A 28 15.37 -10.54 -24.88
C TRP A 28 16.22 -11.61 -24.22
N THR A 29 17.17 -12.16 -24.96
CA THR A 29 18.17 -13.08 -24.41
C THR A 29 19.19 -12.32 -23.56
N TYR A 30 19.83 -13.01 -22.62
CA TYR A 30 20.88 -12.41 -21.77
C TYR A 30 22.02 -11.81 -22.60
N TRP A 31 22.35 -12.41 -23.75
CA TRP A 31 23.39 -11.88 -24.64
C TRP A 31 22.96 -10.56 -25.27
N GLN A 32 21.75 -10.47 -25.83
CA GLN A 32 21.21 -9.24 -26.41
C GLN A 32 21.14 -8.10 -25.39
N ILE A 33 20.71 -8.41 -24.16
CA ILE A 33 20.65 -7.42 -23.07
C ILE A 33 22.06 -6.94 -22.71
N ASN A 34 23.02 -7.85 -22.58
CA ASN A 34 24.39 -7.48 -22.26
C ASN A 34 25.01 -6.61 -23.36
N GLU A 35 24.78 -6.93 -24.63
CA GLU A 35 25.25 -6.13 -25.77
C GLU A 35 24.63 -4.73 -25.75
N HIS A 36 23.31 -4.66 -25.60
CA HIS A 36 22.57 -3.41 -25.59
C HIS A 36 22.94 -2.48 -24.43
N LEU A 37 23.20 -3.03 -23.25
CA LEU A 37 23.58 -2.27 -22.06
C LEU A 37 25.11 -2.11 -21.90
N GLY A 38 25.92 -2.57 -22.87
CA GLY A 38 27.38 -2.47 -22.82
C GLY A 38 28.02 -3.28 -21.68
N ILE A 39 27.38 -4.36 -21.25
CA ILE A 39 27.83 -5.24 -20.17
C ILE A 39 28.76 -6.30 -20.74
N GLN A 40 30.06 -6.14 -20.46
CA GLN A 40 31.09 -7.08 -20.94
C GLN A 40 31.04 -8.47 -20.26
N ASP A 41 30.47 -8.58 -19.07
CA ASP A 41 30.46 -9.82 -18.29
C ASP A 41 29.21 -10.66 -18.64
N LYS A 42 29.43 -11.77 -19.36
CA LYS A 42 28.37 -12.66 -19.84
C LYS A 42 27.50 -13.24 -18.73
N ASP A 43 28.08 -13.47 -17.55
CA ASP A 43 27.40 -14.03 -16.38
C ASP A 43 26.76 -12.97 -15.49
N ARG A 44 26.84 -11.68 -15.86
CA ARG A 44 26.26 -10.59 -15.09
C ARG A 44 24.75 -10.72 -15.00
N MET A 45 24.10 -10.89 -16.15
CA MET A 45 22.64 -10.97 -16.21
C MET A 45 22.11 -12.19 -15.45
N LYS A 46 22.79 -13.33 -15.56
CA LYS A 46 22.46 -14.55 -14.80
C LYS A 46 22.46 -14.30 -13.29
N ARG A 47 23.44 -13.56 -12.77
CA ARG A 47 23.52 -13.19 -11.35
C ARG A 47 22.42 -12.21 -10.93
N TRP A 48 22.12 -11.20 -11.75
CA TRP A 48 21.04 -10.25 -11.47
C TRP A 48 19.68 -10.95 -11.44
N MET A 49 19.39 -11.79 -12.44
CA MET A 49 18.16 -12.58 -12.47
C MET A 49 18.00 -13.49 -11.27
N ARG A 50 19.08 -14.13 -10.80
CA ARG A 50 19.02 -14.96 -9.61
C ARG A 50 18.60 -14.15 -8.39
N LYS A 51 19.25 -13.01 -8.14
CA LYS A 51 18.91 -12.13 -7.01
C LYS A 51 17.49 -11.59 -7.10
N TYR A 52 17.06 -11.23 -8.31
CA TYR A 52 15.71 -10.72 -8.54
C TYR A 52 14.63 -11.77 -8.27
N ARG A 53 14.88 -13.04 -8.63
CA ARG A 53 13.94 -14.12 -8.30
C ARG A 53 13.82 -14.38 -6.79
N GLU A 54 14.90 -14.15 -6.03
CA GLU A 54 14.94 -14.40 -4.58
C GLU A 54 14.35 -13.22 -3.77
N GLN A 55 14.62 -11.98 -4.19
CA GLN A 55 14.37 -10.77 -3.37
C GLN A 55 13.66 -9.64 -4.13
N GLY A 56 13.27 -9.87 -5.39
CA GLY A 56 12.75 -8.83 -6.28
C GLY A 56 13.78 -7.73 -6.54
N GLU A 57 13.29 -6.52 -6.69
CA GLU A 57 14.10 -5.32 -6.93
C GLU A 57 15.12 -5.07 -5.80
N PHE A 58 14.75 -5.38 -4.55
CA PHE A 58 15.64 -5.23 -3.40
C PHE A 58 16.92 -6.06 -3.50
N GLY A 59 16.90 -7.17 -4.26
CA GLY A 59 18.09 -7.98 -4.53
C GLY A 59 19.10 -7.30 -5.45
N LEU A 60 18.69 -6.30 -6.23
CA LEU A 60 19.55 -5.57 -7.17
C LEU A 60 20.24 -4.36 -6.55
N LEU A 61 19.70 -3.86 -5.43
CA LEU A 61 20.30 -2.80 -4.64
C LEU A 61 21.74 -3.12 -4.26
N ASP A 62 22.62 -2.11 -4.33
CA ASP A 62 23.95 -2.25 -3.75
C ASP A 62 23.85 -2.15 -2.22
N GLN A 63 24.22 -3.22 -1.53
CA GLN A 63 24.19 -3.31 -0.07
C GLN A 63 25.57 -3.03 0.54
N ARG A 64 26.60 -2.75 -0.27
CA ARG A 64 27.94 -2.42 0.24
C ARG A 64 27.89 -1.16 1.10
N GLY A 65 28.55 -1.21 2.27
CA GLY A 65 28.62 -0.08 3.20
C GLY A 65 27.31 0.22 3.96
N ARG A 66 26.20 -0.46 3.65
CA ARG A 66 24.96 -0.36 4.44
C ARG A 66 25.02 -1.37 5.59
N ARG A 67 25.19 -0.87 6.82
CA ARG A 67 24.98 -1.68 8.02
C ARG A 67 23.49 -2.01 8.11
N LYS A 68 23.13 -3.29 8.17
CA LYS A 68 21.75 -3.65 8.54
C LYS A 68 21.51 -3.12 9.95
N GLU A 69 20.52 -2.26 10.10
CA GLU A 69 20.06 -1.87 11.44
C GLU A 69 19.52 -3.12 12.13
N TYR A 70 19.98 -3.36 13.35
CA TYR A 70 19.45 -4.46 14.14
C TYR A 70 18.02 -4.09 14.55
N VAL A 71 17.04 -4.70 13.89
CA VAL A 71 15.65 -4.61 14.28
C VAL A 71 15.31 -5.89 15.03
N ASP A 72 14.95 -5.75 16.31
CA ASP A 72 14.40 -6.85 17.09
C ASP A 72 12.99 -7.19 16.57
N GLN A 73 12.94 -8.18 15.68
CA GLN A 73 11.71 -8.62 15.02
C GLN A 73 10.68 -9.13 16.04
N ASP A 74 11.13 -9.76 17.13
CA ASP A 74 10.25 -10.28 18.18
C ASP A 74 9.60 -9.14 18.96
N ARG A 75 10.36 -8.08 19.26
CA ARG A 75 9.79 -6.88 19.88
C ARG A 75 8.74 -6.23 18.97
N TYR A 76 9.05 -6.07 17.69
CA TYR A 76 8.15 -5.42 16.74
C TYR A 76 6.86 -6.23 16.52
N THR A 77 6.98 -7.54 16.34
CA THR A 77 5.83 -8.44 16.19
C THR A 77 4.95 -8.46 17.43
N LYS A 78 5.53 -8.50 18.64
CA LYS A 78 4.77 -8.41 19.90
C LYS A 78 4.02 -7.08 20.02
N GLN A 79 4.62 -5.97 19.61
CA GLN A 79 3.94 -4.67 19.60
C GLN A 79 2.74 -4.70 18.65
N LEU A 80 2.93 -5.13 17.41
CA LEU A 80 1.87 -5.22 16.41
C LEU A 80 0.75 -6.16 16.82
N GLN A 81 1.06 -7.28 17.49
CA GLN A 81 0.06 -8.20 18.01
C GLN A 81 -0.83 -7.52 19.05
N ARG A 82 -0.24 -6.78 20.00
CA ARG A 82 -0.99 -6.02 21.01
C ARG A 82 -1.87 -4.95 20.39
N GLU A 83 -1.36 -4.19 19.42
CA GLU A 83 -2.14 -3.20 18.68
C GLU A 83 -3.32 -3.85 17.95
N ASN A 84 -3.09 -4.96 17.26
CA ASN A 84 -4.15 -5.71 16.59
C ASN A 84 -5.20 -6.26 17.57
N GLU A 85 -4.78 -6.78 18.72
CA GLU A 85 -5.70 -7.25 19.75
C GLU A 85 -6.58 -6.12 20.30
N MET A 86 -5.98 -4.97 20.59
CA MET A 86 -6.72 -3.79 21.05
C MET A 86 -7.71 -3.30 19.99
N LEU A 87 -7.28 -3.19 18.73
CA LEU A 87 -8.15 -2.79 17.63
C LEU A 87 -9.32 -3.76 17.44
N LYS A 88 -9.07 -5.08 17.52
CA LYS A 88 -10.12 -6.10 17.46
C LYS A 88 -11.14 -5.94 18.59
N LYS A 89 -10.69 -5.68 19.82
CA LYS A 89 -11.59 -5.43 20.97
C LYS A 89 -12.43 -4.16 20.77
N CYS A 90 -11.82 -3.06 20.32
CA CYS A 90 -12.54 -1.82 20.02
C CYS A 90 -13.61 -2.05 18.93
N LEU A 91 -13.26 -2.78 17.87
CA LEU A 91 -14.21 -3.13 16.81
C LEU A 91 -15.37 -3.97 17.34
N GLU A 92 -15.11 -4.92 18.24
CA GLU A 92 -16.16 -5.77 18.81
C GLU A 92 -17.13 -4.97 19.68
N ILE A 93 -16.61 -4.06 20.51
CA ILE A 93 -17.42 -3.13 21.31
C ILE A 93 -18.30 -2.28 20.39
N TRP A 94 -17.72 -1.70 19.34
CA TRP A 94 -18.45 -0.87 18.39
C TRP A 94 -19.53 -1.67 17.65
N LYS A 95 -19.21 -2.87 17.18
CA LYS A 95 -20.19 -3.78 16.55
C LYS A 95 -21.33 -4.14 17.51
N GLN A 96 -21.02 -4.39 18.77
CA GLN A 96 -22.03 -4.69 19.78
C GLN A 96 -22.91 -3.47 20.05
N GLU A 97 -22.34 -2.27 20.10
CA GLU A 97 -23.08 -1.03 20.27
C GLU A 97 -24.02 -0.75 19.09
N VAL A 98 -23.57 -0.98 17.86
CA VAL A 98 -24.38 -0.90 16.63
C VAL A 98 -25.54 -1.90 16.66
N LYS A 99 -25.29 -3.15 17.08
CA LYS A 99 -26.34 -4.18 17.28
C LYS A 99 -27.35 -3.78 18.37
N ASN A 100 -26.85 -3.29 19.50
CA ASN A 100 -27.67 -2.92 20.67
C ASN A 100 -28.51 -1.67 20.41
N LYS A 101 -28.04 -0.71 19.59
CA LYS A 101 -28.75 0.52 19.24
C LYS A 101 -29.68 0.36 18.03
N GLY A 102 -29.77 -0.82 17.41
CA GLY A 102 -30.62 -1.07 16.24
C GLY A 102 -30.30 -0.18 15.03
N MET A 103 -29.09 0.41 14.98
CA MET A 103 -28.70 1.36 13.94
C MET A 103 -27.93 0.62 12.84
N HIS A 104 -28.50 0.53 11.64
CA HIS A 104 -27.84 -0.12 10.50
C HIS A 104 -26.73 0.80 9.93
N PRO A 105 -25.46 0.36 9.72
CA PRO A 105 -24.34 1.27 9.45
C PRO A 105 -24.32 1.92 8.07
N PHE A 106 -25.27 1.60 7.18
CA PHE A 106 -25.41 2.26 5.88
C PHE A 106 -26.90 2.33 5.54
N GLY A 107 -27.57 3.35 6.07
CA GLY A 107 -28.95 3.67 5.70
C GLY A 107 -29.01 4.08 4.23
N LYS A 108 -29.73 3.32 3.40
CA LYS A 108 -30.08 3.77 2.05
C LYS A 108 -31.17 4.85 2.13
N PRO A 109 -31.17 5.86 1.24
CA PRO A 109 -32.25 6.83 1.21
C PRO A 109 -33.43 6.24 0.42
N HIS A 110 -34.63 6.15 1.01
CA HIS A 110 -35.84 6.15 0.20
C HIS A 110 -37.08 6.68 0.97
N LYS A 111 -37.48 7.92 0.71
CA LYS A 111 -38.59 8.43 -0.15
C LYS A 111 -40.02 8.14 0.37
N GLY A 112 -40.71 9.24 0.72
CA GLY A 112 -42.15 9.40 0.57
C GLY A 112 -43.01 9.22 1.82
N THR A 113 -43.71 10.31 2.18
CA THR A 113 -45.19 10.34 2.40
C THR A 113 -45.71 9.52 3.60
N THR A 114 -46.41 10.02 4.61
CA THR A 114 -47.42 11.10 4.75
C THR A 114 -47.42 11.54 6.21
N SER A 115 -47.27 12.85 6.49
CA SER A 115 -47.66 13.40 7.79
C SER A 115 -49.18 13.60 7.77
N ALA A 116 -49.89 12.84 8.60
CA ALA A 116 -51.32 13.02 8.80
C ALA A 116 -51.55 14.38 9.46
N VAL A 117 -52.30 15.23 8.77
CA VAL A 117 -52.73 16.55 9.21
C VAL A 117 -53.60 16.39 10.47
N CYS A 118 -53.13 16.94 11.58
CA CYS A 118 -53.94 17.23 12.75
C CYS A 118 -54.96 18.33 12.36
N ALA A 119 -56.19 17.90 12.07
CA ALA A 119 -57.32 18.76 11.75
C ALA A 119 -57.99 19.23 13.05
N SER A 120 -57.37 20.16 13.78
CA SER A 120 -58.07 20.93 14.82
C SER A 120 -57.14 21.97 15.45
N CYS A 121 -56.93 23.10 14.77
CA CYS A 121 -56.60 24.40 15.37
C CYS A 121 -56.96 25.50 14.36
N LEU A 122 -58.26 25.69 14.15
CA LEU A 122 -58.81 26.91 13.56
C LEU A 122 -58.75 28.01 14.62
N VAL A 123 -57.73 28.88 14.58
CA VAL A 123 -57.88 30.30 14.89
C VAL A 123 -56.83 31.09 14.07
N SER A 124 -57.29 31.73 13.00
CA SER A 124 -56.83 33.07 12.59
C SER A 124 -57.93 34.05 13.06
N PRO A 125 -57.73 35.39 13.13
CA PRO A 125 -56.65 36.22 12.57
C PRO A 125 -56.06 37.18 13.66
N GLN A 126 -55.00 37.95 13.45
CA GLN A 126 -55.03 39.23 12.75
C GLN A 126 -53.63 39.62 12.24
N VAL A 127 -53.66 40.09 11.01
CA VAL A 127 -52.65 40.89 10.31
C VAL A 127 -52.36 42.18 11.06
N ASP A 128 -51.10 42.60 11.09
CA ASP A 128 -50.77 44.00 10.91
C ASP A 128 -49.50 44.12 10.06
N THR A 129 -49.74 44.67 8.87
CA THR A 129 -48.76 45.11 7.89
C THR A 129 -48.52 46.60 8.14
N THR A 130 -47.33 46.99 8.55
CA THR A 130 -46.76 48.35 8.51
C THR A 130 -45.34 48.25 9.06
N LEU A 131 -44.28 48.90 8.57
CA LEU A 131 -44.06 49.90 7.54
C LEU A 131 -42.52 49.89 7.30
N ILE A 132 -42.14 50.08 6.03
CA ILE A 132 -40.93 50.71 5.47
C ILE A 132 -39.76 50.96 6.43
#